data_AF-A0A847YP37-F1
#
_entry.id   AF-A0A847YP37-F1
#
_cell.length_a   1.000
_cell.length_b   1.000
_cell.length_c   1.000
_cell.angle_alpha   90.00
_cell.angle_beta   90.00
_cell.angle_gamma   90.00
#
_symmetry.space_group_name_H-M   'P 1'
#
loop_
_entity.id
_entity.type
_entity.pdbx_description
1 polymer ?
#
loop_
_entity_poly.entity_id
_entity_poly.type
_entity_poly.pdbx_seq_one_letter_code
_entity_poly.pdbx_strand_id
1 'polypeptide(L)'
;MKHRILSFEELIAPLSKGKLMLVVECLNIEGCDQPEIMAELSEVLSLGYGEDFDDWEDFLDFGFVVVEEENRPDYVAEAHLLIDYLKNEKFQPLIQADLFIDGILTASSWNGEPEVWNIAESVEKPKNSVIIRFPLERISRRQEPK
;
A
#
# COMPACT_ATOMS: atom_id res chain seq x y z
N MET A 1 21.88 -8.77 18.61
CA MET A 1 21.49 -8.03 17.39
C MET A 1 20.88 -6.71 17.81
N LYS A 2 21.23 -5.59 17.16
CA LYS A 2 20.50 -4.33 17.33
C LYS A 2 19.35 -4.32 16.33
N HIS A 3 18.12 -4.26 16.81
CA HIS A 3 16.94 -4.07 15.97
C HIS A 3 16.82 -2.58 15.66
N ARG A 4 16.71 -2.24 14.37
CA ARG A 4 16.36 -0.89 13.91
C ARG A 4 14.90 -0.95 13.45
N ILE A 5 14.08 -0.05 13.99
CA ILE A 5 12.72 0.20 13.51
C ILE A 5 12.86 1.22 12.38
N LEU A 6 12.26 0.95 11.23
CA LEU A 6 12.18 1.86 10.09
C LEU A 6 10.75 2.37 9.96
N SER A 7 10.57 3.61 9.49
CA SER A 7 9.26 4.08 9.06
C SER A 7 8.82 3.33 7.80
N PHE A 8 7.52 3.41 7.49
CA PHE A 8 6.98 2.84 6.25
C PHE A 8 7.62 3.50 5.03
N GLU A 9 7.80 4.83 5.02
CA GLU A 9 8.47 5.50 3.90
C GLU A 9 9.94 5.10 3.77
N GLU A 10 10.66 4.93 4.88
CA GLU A 10 12.05 4.43 4.85
C GLU A 10 12.16 3.02 4.25
N LEU A 11 11.10 2.21 4.39
CA LEU A 11 11.03 0.85 3.84
C LEU A 11 10.69 0.85 2.36
N ILE A 12 9.76 1.72 1.93
CA ILE A 12 9.25 1.76 0.55
C ILE A 12 10.13 2.61 -0.37
N ALA A 13 10.79 3.66 0.13
CA ALA A 13 11.58 4.58 -0.68
C ALA A 13 12.65 3.90 -1.57
N PRO A 14 13.42 2.90 -1.10
CA PRO A 14 14.35 2.17 -1.96
C PRO A 14 13.64 1.35 -3.03
N LEU A 15 12.43 0.87 -2.74
CA LEU A 15 11.66 0.02 -3.64
C LEU A 15 11.04 0.83 -4.77
N SER A 16 10.56 2.04 -4.53
CA SER A 16 9.92 2.91 -5.55
C SER A 16 10.89 3.76 -6.37
N LYS A 17 12.20 3.60 -6.19
CA LYS A 17 13.20 4.37 -6.93
C LYS A 17 13.09 4.14 -8.45
N GLY A 18 13.04 5.23 -9.22
CA GLY A 18 12.94 5.22 -10.68
C GLY A 18 11.55 4.83 -11.23
N LYS A 19 10.55 4.64 -10.38
CA LYS A 19 9.19 4.26 -10.79
C LYS A 19 8.11 5.02 -10.02
N LEU A 20 6.89 4.85 -10.50
CA LEU A 20 5.68 5.16 -9.76
C LEU A 20 5.25 3.90 -9.02
N MET A 21 4.92 4.04 -7.75
CA MET A 21 4.44 2.93 -6.92
C MET A 21 3.27 3.41 -6.08
N LEU A 22 2.11 2.78 -6.26
CA LEU A 22 0.95 2.97 -5.42
C LEU A 22 0.83 1.77 -4.49
N VAL A 23 0.76 2.01 -3.18
CA VAL A 23 0.48 0.96 -2.19
C VAL A 23 -0.91 1.21 -1.64
N VAL A 24 -1.78 0.22 -1.73
CA VAL A 24 -3.14 0.28 -1.18
C VAL A 24 -3.26 -0.76 -0.08
N GLU A 25 -3.48 -0.32 1.15
CA GLU A 25 -3.70 -1.16 2.34
C GLU A 25 -5.20 -1.30 2.61
N CYS A 26 -5.65 -2.52 2.87
CA CYS A 26 -6.97 -2.84 3.38
C CYS A 26 -6.97 -2.66 4.91
N LEU A 27 -7.71 -1.65 5.40
CA LEU A 27 -7.85 -1.36 6.83
C LEU A 27 -8.99 -2.17 7.46
N ASN A 28 -10.00 -2.52 6.66
CA ASN A 28 -11.17 -3.27 7.10
C ASN A 28 -11.61 -4.27 6.02
N ILE A 29 -11.25 -5.54 6.22
CA ILE A 29 -11.54 -6.64 5.29
C ILE A 29 -13.05 -6.83 5.12
N GLU A 30 -13.82 -6.88 6.21
CA GLU A 30 -15.28 -7.08 6.15
C GLU A 30 -16.00 -5.98 5.36
N GLY A 31 -15.46 -4.76 5.42
CA GLY A 31 -15.95 -3.63 4.64
C GLY A 31 -15.49 -3.66 3.18
N CYS A 32 -14.26 -4.09 2.90
CA CYS A 32 -13.76 -4.25 1.53
C CYS A 32 -14.46 -5.38 0.77
N ASP A 33 -14.80 -6.48 1.46
CA ASP A 33 -15.50 -7.65 0.91
C ASP A 33 -16.99 -7.41 0.62
N GLN A 34 -17.50 -6.19 0.87
CA GLN A 34 -18.86 -5.83 0.45
C GLN A 34 -18.92 -5.75 -1.08
N PRO A 35 -19.92 -6.37 -1.76
CA PRO A 35 -19.97 -6.44 -3.23
C PRO A 35 -19.87 -5.09 -3.95
N GLU A 36 -20.47 -4.04 -3.37
CA GLU A 36 -20.44 -2.67 -3.92
C GLU A 36 -19.06 -2.01 -3.80
N ILE A 37 -18.31 -2.33 -2.74
CA ILE A 37 -16.93 -1.85 -2.53
C ILE A 37 -15.99 -2.63 -3.44
N MET A 38 -16.12 -3.96 -3.44
CA MET A 38 -15.34 -4.87 -4.25
C MET A 38 -15.43 -4.49 -5.73
N ALA A 39 -16.63 -4.34 -6.29
CA ALA A 39 -16.79 -3.99 -7.70
C ALA A 39 -16.09 -2.66 -8.07
N GLU A 40 -16.22 -1.65 -7.21
CA GLU A 40 -15.67 -0.33 -7.46
C GLU A 40 -14.14 -0.29 -7.29
N LEU A 41 -13.60 -0.92 -6.24
CA LEU A 41 -12.15 -1.00 -6.04
C LEU A 41 -11.48 -1.86 -7.09
N SER A 42 -12.10 -2.97 -7.50
CA SER A 42 -11.54 -3.80 -8.57
C SER A 42 -11.49 -3.07 -9.91
N GLU A 43 -12.50 -2.29 -10.25
CA GLU A 43 -12.46 -1.46 -11.46
C GLU A 43 -11.33 -0.43 -11.39
N VAL A 44 -11.26 0.29 -10.26
CA VAL A 44 -10.38 1.44 -10.10
C VAL A 44 -8.91 1.04 -9.90
N LEU A 45 -8.65 -0.06 -9.20
CA LEU A 45 -7.31 -0.64 -9.02
C LEU A 45 -6.96 -1.64 -10.14
N SER A 46 -7.87 -1.83 -11.10
CA SER A 46 -7.77 -2.82 -12.18
C SER A 46 -7.46 -4.23 -11.66
N LEU A 47 -8.01 -4.59 -10.50
CA LEU A 47 -7.93 -5.95 -9.98
C LEU A 47 -8.91 -6.81 -10.78
N GLY A 48 -8.45 -7.98 -11.24
CA GLY A 48 -9.26 -8.88 -12.05
C GLY A 48 -10.58 -9.27 -11.37
N TYR A 49 -11.67 -9.31 -12.16
CA TYR A 49 -12.97 -9.84 -11.72
C TYR A 49 -13.34 -11.07 -12.56
N GLY A 50 -13.33 -12.25 -11.94
CA GLY A 50 -13.74 -13.52 -12.55
C GLY A 50 -12.60 -14.34 -13.19
N GLU A 51 -12.84 -15.67 -13.25
CA GLU A 51 -12.02 -16.84 -13.65
C GLU A 51 -10.52 -16.90 -13.25
N ASP A 52 -9.82 -15.78 -13.13
CA ASP A 52 -8.48 -15.62 -12.57
C ASP A 52 -8.58 -14.82 -11.25
N PHE A 53 -9.26 -15.40 -10.25
CA PHE A 53 -9.66 -14.79 -8.97
C PHE A 53 -8.52 -14.38 -8.01
N ASP A 54 -7.26 -14.54 -8.41
CA ASP A 54 -6.14 -14.51 -7.47
C ASP A 54 -5.92 -13.09 -6.92
N ASP A 55 -6.05 -12.03 -7.72
CA ASP A 55 -5.61 -10.68 -7.28
C ASP A 55 -6.50 -10.03 -6.20
N TRP A 56 -7.81 -10.30 -6.20
CA TRP A 56 -8.72 -9.76 -5.17
C TRP A 56 -8.65 -10.55 -3.87
N GLU A 57 -8.66 -11.87 -3.98
CA GLU A 57 -8.47 -12.76 -2.82
C GLU A 57 -7.10 -12.49 -2.18
N ASP A 58 -6.04 -12.34 -2.99
CA ASP A 58 -4.70 -11.94 -2.52
C ASP A 58 -4.73 -10.57 -1.84
N PHE A 59 -5.47 -9.60 -2.38
CA PHE A 59 -5.61 -8.28 -1.73
C PHE A 59 -6.24 -8.40 -0.33
N LEU A 60 -7.28 -9.22 -0.18
CA LEU A 60 -7.93 -9.43 1.12
C LEU A 60 -7.05 -10.27 2.08
N ASP A 61 -6.37 -11.29 1.57
CA ASP A 61 -5.53 -12.21 2.36
C ASP A 61 -4.23 -11.54 2.83
N PHE A 62 -3.57 -10.78 1.94
CA PHE A 62 -2.35 -10.04 2.29
C PHE A 62 -2.65 -8.71 2.97
N GLY A 63 -3.86 -8.18 2.79
CA GLY A 63 -4.29 -6.90 3.33
C GLY A 63 -3.68 -5.70 2.60
N PHE A 64 -3.03 -5.90 1.45
CA PHE A 64 -2.54 -4.81 0.62
C PHE A 64 -2.31 -5.25 -0.82
N VAL A 65 -2.28 -4.28 -1.74
CA VAL A 65 -1.85 -4.45 -3.12
C VAL A 65 -0.87 -3.34 -3.50
N VAL A 66 0.07 -3.67 -4.38
CA VAL A 66 1.05 -2.71 -4.91
C VAL A 66 0.90 -2.63 -6.43
N VAL A 67 0.66 -1.43 -6.93
CA VAL A 67 0.65 -1.13 -8.36
C VAL A 67 1.95 -0.41 -8.70
N GLU A 68 2.68 -0.93 -9.68
CA GLU A 68 3.97 -0.38 -10.11
C GLU A 68 3.90 0.03 -11.58
N GLU A 69 4.30 1.26 -11.89
CA GLU A 69 4.29 1.79 -13.25
C GLU A 69 5.56 2.60 -13.55
N GLU A 70 5.81 2.83 -14.85
CA GLU A 70 6.87 3.74 -15.26
C GLU A 70 6.59 5.16 -14.75
N ASN A 71 7.65 5.88 -14.35
CA ASN A 71 7.53 7.28 -13.94
C ASN A 71 7.36 8.19 -15.17
N ARG A 72 6.15 8.18 -15.73
CA ARG A 72 5.74 9.00 -16.87
C ARG A 72 4.67 10.02 -16.47
N PRO A 73 4.64 11.21 -17.10
CA PRO A 73 3.72 12.28 -16.70
C PRO A 73 2.22 11.91 -16.75
N ASP A 74 1.83 11.07 -17.71
CA ASP A 74 0.47 10.55 -17.88
C ASP A 74 0.06 9.66 -16.70
N TYR A 75 0.86 8.65 -16.37
CA TYR A 75 0.58 7.76 -15.24
C TYR A 75 0.66 8.46 -13.89
N VAL A 76 1.58 9.44 -13.75
CA VAL A 76 1.63 10.28 -12.55
C VAL A 76 0.31 11.05 -12.38
N ALA A 77 -0.24 11.64 -13.44
CA ALA A 77 -1.50 12.37 -13.36
C ALA A 77 -2.67 11.44 -13.00
N GLU A 78 -2.76 10.27 -13.63
CA GLU A 78 -3.78 9.27 -13.35
C GLU A 78 -3.71 8.76 -11.90
N ALA A 79 -2.51 8.48 -11.40
CA ALA A 79 -2.31 8.04 -10.01
C ALA A 79 -2.73 9.10 -8.99
N HIS A 80 -2.51 10.39 -9.27
CA HIS A 80 -2.99 11.45 -8.38
C HIS A 80 -4.51 11.56 -8.38
N LEU A 81 -5.16 11.44 -9.56
CA LEU A 81 -6.61 11.41 -9.64
C LEU A 81 -7.20 10.22 -8.87
N LEU A 82 -6.55 9.07 -8.95
CA LEU A 82 -6.90 7.88 -8.19
C LEU A 82 -6.79 8.13 -6.68
N ILE A 83 -5.67 8.67 -6.20
CA ILE A 83 -5.54 9.03 -4.77
C ILE A 83 -6.66 9.98 -4.34
N ASP A 84 -6.94 11.02 -5.13
CA ASP A 84 -8.01 11.98 -4.82
C ASP A 84 -9.40 11.33 -4.81
N TYR A 85 -9.65 10.35 -5.67
CA TYR A 85 -10.86 9.54 -5.65
C TYR A 85 -10.99 8.75 -4.34
N LEU A 86 -9.91 8.09 -3.91
CA LEU A 86 -9.88 7.26 -2.70
C LEU A 86 -9.91 8.09 -1.40
N LYS A 87 -9.79 9.41 -1.48
CA LYS A 87 -10.05 10.32 -0.34
C LYS A 87 -11.53 10.42 0.02
N ASN A 88 -12.43 9.90 -0.79
CA ASN A 88 -13.87 9.90 -0.51
C ASN A 88 -14.14 9.27 0.87
N GLU A 89 -15.03 9.88 1.66
CA GLU A 89 -15.41 9.43 3.00
C GLU A 89 -15.84 7.96 3.06
N LYS A 90 -16.43 7.46 1.95
CA LYS A 90 -16.77 6.04 1.77
C LYS A 90 -15.57 5.10 1.97
N PHE A 91 -14.39 5.48 1.49
CA PHE A 91 -13.20 4.64 1.47
C PHE A 91 -12.28 4.85 2.67
N GLN A 92 -12.36 6.01 3.32
CA GLN A 92 -11.53 6.34 4.49
C GLN A 92 -11.51 5.27 5.61
N PRO A 93 -12.63 4.61 5.97
CA PRO A 93 -12.60 3.56 6.99
C PRO A 93 -12.20 2.18 6.44
N LEU A 94 -12.04 2.05 5.12
CA LEU A 94 -11.87 0.77 4.44
C LEU A 94 -10.44 0.55 3.95
N ILE A 95 -9.83 1.59 3.38
CA ILE A 95 -8.52 1.51 2.73
C ILE A 95 -7.68 2.76 2.98
N GLN A 96 -6.37 2.60 2.87
CA GLN A 96 -5.40 3.70 2.75
C GLN A 96 -4.58 3.46 1.48
N ALA A 97 -4.40 4.51 0.68
CA ALA A 97 -3.60 4.46 -0.54
C ALA A 97 -2.49 5.50 -0.46
N ASP A 98 -1.25 5.08 -0.67
CA ASP A 98 -0.06 5.92 -0.60
C ASP A 98 0.71 5.84 -1.92
N LEU A 99 0.94 7.01 -2.53
CA LEU A 99 1.61 7.15 -3.81
C LEU A 99 3.06 7.58 -3.60
N PHE A 100 3.98 6.74 -4.06
CA PHE A 100 5.41 7.01 -4.07
C PHE A 100 5.90 7.24 -5.51
N ILE A 101 6.69 8.29 -5.69
CA ILE A 101 7.35 8.60 -6.96
C ILE A 101 8.84 8.78 -6.69
N ASP A 102 9.66 7.94 -7.32
CA ASP A 102 11.12 7.96 -7.18
C ASP A 102 11.60 7.98 -5.72
N GLY A 103 10.99 7.13 -4.88
CA GLY A 103 11.37 7.02 -3.47
C GLY A 103 10.72 8.04 -2.53
N ILE A 104 9.84 8.91 -3.03
CA ILE A 104 9.22 9.98 -2.23
C ILE A 104 7.72 9.75 -2.15
N LEU A 105 7.14 9.76 -0.95
CA LEU A 105 5.70 9.81 -0.76
C LEU A 105 5.17 11.16 -1.25
N THR A 106 4.43 11.17 -2.36
CA THR A 106 3.94 12.41 -2.99
C THR A 106 2.48 12.69 -2.70
N ALA A 107 1.68 11.65 -2.44
CA ALA A 107 0.28 11.78 -2.10
C ALA A 107 -0.19 10.61 -1.22
N SER A 108 -1.23 10.85 -0.42
CA SER A 108 -1.92 9.84 0.38
C SER A 108 -3.42 10.08 0.32
N SER A 109 -4.21 9.01 0.34
CA SER A 109 -5.66 9.09 0.46
C SER A 109 -6.11 9.37 1.89
N TRP A 110 -5.21 9.31 2.88
CA TRP A 110 -5.54 9.58 4.28
C TRP A 110 -5.82 11.07 4.50
N ASN A 111 -7.03 11.40 4.99
CA ASN A 111 -7.44 12.78 5.28
C ASN A 111 -7.14 13.25 6.72
N GLY A 112 -6.63 12.38 7.59
CA GLY A 112 -6.39 12.76 8.99
C GLY A 112 -5.23 13.74 9.15
N GLU A 113 -5.37 14.72 10.04
CA GLU A 113 -4.22 15.51 10.47
C GLU A 113 -3.17 14.59 11.12
N PRO A 114 -1.86 14.78 10.87
CA PRO A 114 -0.83 14.08 11.59
C PRO A 114 -0.92 14.54 13.04
N GLU A 115 -1.53 13.73 13.91
CA GLU A 115 -1.57 14.01 15.35
C GLU A 115 -0.15 14.27 15.85
N VAL A 116 0.12 15.55 16.16
CA VAL A 116 1.32 15.98 16.85
C VAL A 116 1.30 15.30 18.21
N TRP A 117 2.25 14.38 18.40
CA TRP A 117 2.50 13.59 19.59
C TRP A 117 2.54 14.44 20.87
N ASN A 118 1.39 14.71 21.48
CA ASN A 118 1.35 15.10 22.88
C ASN A 118 1.46 13.83 23.72
N ILE A 119 2.65 13.66 24.29
CA ILE A 119 3.00 12.58 25.21
C ILE A 119 2.25 12.81 26.52
N ALA A 120 0.98 12.44 26.57
CA ALA A 120 0.24 12.17 27.80
C ALA A 120 -1.09 11.49 27.41
N GLU A 121 -1.31 10.31 27.97
CA GLU A 121 -2.55 9.54 27.90
C GLU A 121 -2.73 8.68 26.63
N SER A 122 -2.19 7.47 26.80
CA SER A 122 -2.57 6.22 26.17
C SER A 122 -4.05 6.11 25.80
N VAL A 123 -4.34 6.35 24.52
CA VAL A 123 -5.35 5.58 23.79
C VAL A 123 -4.58 4.94 22.64
N GLU A 124 -4.40 3.62 22.73
CA GLU A 124 -3.58 2.87 21.79
C GLU A 124 -4.22 2.94 20.39
N LYS A 125 -3.64 3.76 19.50
CA LYS A 125 -3.64 3.44 18.07
C LYS A 125 -3.13 2.01 17.93
N PRO A 126 -3.75 1.15 17.08
CA PRO A 126 -3.11 -0.09 16.71
C PRO A 126 -1.77 0.28 16.09
N LYS A 127 -0.70 -0.05 16.81
CA LYS A 127 0.64 0.00 16.27
C LYS A 127 0.70 -1.09 15.21
N ASN A 128 0.33 -0.75 13.97
CA ASN A 128 0.64 -1.59 12.81
C ASN A 128 2.15 -1.49 12.55
N SER A 129 2.95 -1.92 13.53
CA SER A 129 4.30 -2.38 13.26
C SER A 129 4.16 -3.68 12.48
N VAL A 130 4.24 -3.60 11.15
CA VAL A 130 4.33 -4.79 10.32
C VAL A 130 5.67 -5.47 10.63
N ILE A 131 5.63 -6.57 11.39
CA ILE A 131 6.79 -7.45 11.53
C ILE A 131 6.84 -8.31 10.27
N ILE A 132 7.46 -7.82 9.21
CA ILE A 132 7.74 -8.63 8.01
C ILE A 132 8.82 -9.65 8.38
N ARG A 133 8.43 -10.91 8.56
CA ARG A 133 9.38 -12.03 8.69
C ARG A 133 9.72 -12.53 7.30
N PHE A 134 10.88 -12.13 6.77
CA PHE A 134 11.43 -12.79 5.59
C PHE A 134 11.85 -14.23 5.95
N PRO A 135 11.32 -15.28 5.32
CA PRO A 135 12.02 -16.55 5.28
C PRO A 135 13.28 -16.33 4.43
N LEU A 136 14.44 -16.12 5.07
CA LEU A 136 15.74 -15.96 4.42
C LEU A 136 16.26 -17.24 3.73
N GLU A 137 15.38 -18.17 3.36
CA GLU A 137 15.74 -19.42 2.69
C GLU A 137 15.46 -19.37 1.18
N ARG A 138 15.99 -18.37 0.46
CA ARG A 138 16.13 -18.48 -1.02
C ARG A 138 17.12 -17.51 -1.69
N ILE A 139 18.00 -16.84 -0.96
CA ILE A 139 19.17 -16.16 -1.56
C ILE A 139 20.40 -17.04 -1.39
N SER A 140 20.44 -18.14 -2.14
CA SER A 140 21.65 -18.91 -2.41
C SER A 140 21.42 -19.78 -3.63
N ARG A 141 21.68 -19.22 -4.82
CA ARG A 141 22.27 -19.86 -6.00
C ARG A 141 22.18 -18.91 -7.21
N ARG A 142 23.09 -17.96 -7.27
CA ARG A 142 23.74 -17.64 -8.55
C ARG A 142 25.20 -18.03 -8.37
N GLN A 143 25.57 -19.20 -8.91
CA GLN A 143 26.97 -19.50 -9.17
C GLN A 143 27.44 -18.53 -10.25
N GLU A 144 28.57 -17.89 -10.01
CA GLU A 144 29.27 -17.02 -10.95
C GLU A 144 29.60 -17.75 -12.26
N PRO A 145 29.67 -17.04 -13.40
CA PRO A 145 30.08 -17.63 -14.66
C PRO A 145 31.58 -17.97 -14.61
N LYS A 146 31.95 -19.11 -15.19
CA LYS A 146 33.35 -19.47 -15.48
C LYS A 146 33.91 -18.65 -16.64
#